data_AF-A0AAV6N2K3-F1
#
_entry.id   AF-A0AAV6N2K3-F1
#
_cell.length_a   1.000
_cell.length_b   1.000
_cell.length_c   1.000
_cell.angle_alpha   90.00
_cell.angle_beta   90.00
_cell.angle_gamma   90.00
#
_symmetry.space_group_name_H-M   'P 1'
#
loop_
_entity.id
_entity.type
_entity.pdbx_description
1 polymer ?
#
loop_
_entity_poly.entity_id
_entity_poly.type
_entity_poly.pdbx_seq_one_letter_code
_entity_poly.pdbx_strand_id
1 'polypeptide(L)'
;MDGKGKSKMPPNDDDHNPNPKRTRSSSSSGERIESGEEAIVEGGVEKFKLVFCNQPASTIFTNNKIKAENGEALVVAIFDATTNDIIRTGLMASAAVELGLVNGDYDGTNRSVSELNRNVLSAREGKRPLMHGDGIKFLLENGYGPINCVCITDNSSWTKSKKFRIIAKIIDEKILAMFPTIGVAVSQSFRVMDHRGEVNKKHHPPSREDEVWRLEGIGKDGAYHKNLSSHGIKNVGDFLLKYHEIGSALLKKVAQQNQN
;
A
#
# COMPACT_ATOMS: atom_id res chain seq x y z
N MET A 1 -40.07 50.69 30.84
CA MET A 1 -39.44 49.91 29.76
C MET A 1 -38.26 49.14 30.36
N ASP A 2 -38.43 48.14 31.21
CA ASP A 2 -39.29 46.93 31.19
C ASP A 2 -38.59 45.77 30.45
N GLY A 3 -38.37 44.59 31.05
CA GLY A 3 -38.68 44.20 32.44
C GLY A 3 -37.93 42.95 32.89
N LYS A 4 -37.85 42.72 34.21
CA LYS A 4 -37.20 41.54 34.80
C LYS A 4 -38.16 40.34 34.83
N GLY A 5 -37.66 39.14 34.49
CA GLY A 5 -38.45 37.90 34.50
C GLY A 5 -38.67 37.29 35.89
N LYS A 6 -39.23 36.07 35.94
CA LYS A 6 -39.37 35.22 37.14
C LYS A 6 -39.56 33.74 36.78
N SER A 7 -39.40 32.87 37.76
CA SER A 7 -39.30 31.40 37.67
C SER A 7 -40.42 30.66 38.40
N LYS A 8 -40.75 29.40 38.01
CA LYS A 8 -40.99 28.23 38.91
C LYS A 8 -41.40 26.92 38.17
N MET A 9 -41.33 25.80 38.89
CA MET A 9 -41.79 24.42 38.59
C MET A 9 -42.65 23.94 39.81
N PRO A 10 -43.16 22.68 39.91
CA PRO A 10 -43.61 21.65 38.94
C PRO A 10 -45.18 21.55 39.06
N PRO A 11 -45.94 20.44 39.37
CA PRO A 11 -45.75 18.97 39.26
C PRO A 11 -46.96 18.10 38.75
N ASN A 12 -46.65 16.81 38.48
CA ASN A 12 -47.39 15.53 38.67
C ASN A 12 -48.85 15.22 38.18
N ASP A 13 -48.92 14.11 37.42
CA ASP A 13 -49.70 12.85 37.62
C ASP A 13 -51.24 12.71 37.47
N ASP A 14 -51.63 11.43 37.35
CA ASP A 14 -52.95 10.76 37.42
C ASP A 14 -54.03 11.06 36.35
N ASP A 15 -54.90 10.12 35.94
CA ASP A 15 -54.87 8.63 35.85
C ASP A 15 -56.07 8.22 34.93
N HIS A 16 -56.14 6.98 34.43
CA HIS A 16 -57.35 6.12 34.37
C HIS A 16 -57.16 4.87 33.47
N ASN A 17 -56.98 3.72 34.12
CA ASN A 17 -57.27 2.37 33.60
C ASN A 17 -58.74 2.01 33.95
N PRO A 18 -59.45 1.17 33.16
CA PRO A 18 -59.77 -0.16 33.74
C PRO A 18 -59.82 -1.34 32.74
N ASN A 19 -59.54 -2.53 33.28
CA ASN A 19 -59.49 -3.83 32.59
C ASN A 19 -60.33 -4.90 33.34
N PRO A 20 -61.15 -5.74 32.65
CA PRO A 20 -61.74 -6.96 33.22
C PRO A 20 -61.17 -8.29 32.67
N LYS A 21 -60.13 -8.79 33.34
CA LYS A 21 -59.69 -10.19 33.61
C LYS A 21 -60.43 -11.42 33.00
N ARG A 22 -59.59 -12.38 32.51
CA ARG A 22 -59.70 -13.88 32.59
C ARG A 22 -60.75 -14.58 31.67
N THR A 23 -60.66 -15.88 31.34
CA THR A 23 -59.95 -17.08 31.92
C THR A 23 -59.12 -17.91 30.88
N ARG A 24 -58.63 -19.11 31.24
CA ARG A 24 -57.80 -20.06 30.43
C ARG A 24 -58.35 -21.49 30.52
N SER A 25 -58.13 -22.34 29.51
CA SER A 25 -57.81 -23.80 29.67
C SER A 25 -57.37 -24.52 28.38
N SER A 26 -56.24 -25.26 28.43
CA SER A 26 -55.89 -26.59 27.80
C SER A 26 -56.38 -27.00 26.38
N SER A 27 -55.69 -27.83 25.57
CA SER A 27 -54.33 -28.45 25.63
C SER A 27 -54.04 -29.34 24.40
N SER A 28 -52.75 -29.55 24.05
CA SER A 28 -52.25 -30.50 23.00
C SER A 28 -52.66 -30.14 21.55
N SER A 29 -52.03 -30.59 20.46
CA SER A 29 -50.79 -31.37 20.20
C SER A 29 -50.00 -30.61 19.10
N GLY A 30 -48.71 -30.84 18.82
CA GLY A 30 -47.84 -31.96 19.18
C GLY A 30 -47.17 -32.60 17.97
N GLU A 31 -46.79 -31.83 16.94
CA GLU A 31 -45.94 -32.29 15.84
C GLU A 31 -45.15 -31.09 15.26
N ARG A 32 -43.85 -31.26 15.03
CA ARG A 32 -42.96 -30.23 14.48
C ARG A 32 -42.10 -30.86 13.40
N ILE A 33 -42.51 -30.71 12.14
CA ILE A 33 -41.70 -31.14 11.00
C ILE A 33 -40.54 -30.15 10.86
N GLU A 34 -39.38 -30.52 11.40
CA GLU A 34 -38.12 -29.84 11.11
C GLU A 34 -37.66 -30.27 9.72
N SER A 35 -38.25 -29.67 8.69
CA SER A 35 -37.65 -29.59 7.35
C SER A 35 -36.43 -28.69 7.44
N GLY A 36 -35.35 -29.22 8.01
CA GLY A 36 -34.04 -28.60 7.94
C GLY A 36 -33.60 -28.56 6.49
N GLU A 37 -33.80 -27.41 5.84
CA GLU A 37 -33.00 -27.06 4.68
C GLU A 37 -31.54 -27.03 5.17
N GLU A 38 -30.79 -28.10 4.89
CA GLU A 38 -29.34 -28.03 4.93
C GLU A 38 -28.92 -26.99 3.88
N ALA A 39 -28.80 -25.75 4.33
CA ALA A 39 -28.23 -24.68 3.54
C ALA A 39 -26.82 -25.10 3.16
N ILE A 40 -26.65 -25.63 1.94
CA ILE A 40 -25.38 -26.08 1.42
C ILE A 40 -24.51 -24.83 1.30
N VAL A 41 -23.73 -24.55 2.34
CA VAL A 41 -22.67 -23.57 2.31
C VAL A 41 -21.57 -24.16 1.43
N GLU A 42 -21.76 -24.06 0.12
CA GLU A 42 -20.70 -24.22 -0.88
C GLU A 42 -19.72 -23.04 -0.71
N GLY A 43 -18.98 -23.08 0.40
CA GLY A 43 -17.63 -22.55 0.47
C GLY A 43 -16.74 -23.40 -0.44
N GLY A 44 -17.02 -23.35 -1.74
CA GLY A 44 -16.31 -24.08 -2.77
C GLY A 44 -14.83 -23.79 -2.63
N VAL A 45 -14.05 -24.82 -2.32
CA VAL A 45 -12.62 -24.69 -2.08
C VAL A 45 -12.01 -23.95 -3.27
N GLU A 46 -11.31 -22.85 -3.00
CA GLU A 46 -10.63 -22.02 -4.01
C GLU A 46 -9.51 -22.85 -4.67
N LYS A 47 -9.92 -23.72 -5.62
CA LYS A 47 -9.07 -24.76 -6.21
C LYS A 47 -7.86 -24.16 -6.91
N PHE A 48 -8.00 -22.98 -7.48
CA PHE A 48 -6.93 -22.27 -8.16
C PHE A 48 -6.73 -20.91 -7.49
N LYS A 49 -5.48 -20.49 -7.31
CA LYS A 49 -5.13 -19.23 -6.63
C LYS A 49 -3.97 -18.55 -7.34
N LEU A 50 -4.11 -17.26 -7.63
CA LEU A 50 -2.98 -16.45 -8.10
C LEU A 50 -2.21 -15.92 -6.88
N VAL A 51 -0.88 -16.06 -6.85
CA VAL A 51 -0.04 -15.69 -5.70
C VAL A 51 1.23 -14.96 -6.14
N PHE A 52 1.83 -14.20 -5.22
CA PHE A 52 3.21 -13.72 -5.35
C PHE A 52 4.17 -14.74 -4.73
N CYS A 53 5.14 -15.23 -5.52
CA CYS A 53 6.10 -16.25 -5.06
C CYS A 53 7.24 -15.67 -4.21
N ASN A 54 7.50 -14.37 -4.34
CA ASN A 54 8.47 -13.61 -3.56
C ASN A 54 7.91 -12.23 -3.18
N GLN A 55 8.59 -11.50 -2.30
CA GLN A 55 8.07 -10.29 -1.65
C GLN A 55 8.75 -9.04 -2.24
N PRO A 56 8.00 -7.94 -2.51
CA PRO A 56 8.59 -6.70 -3.00
C PRO A 56 9.54 -6.11 -1.96
N ALA A 57 10.62 -5.47 -2.41
CA ALA A 57 11.54 -4.79 -1.51
C ALA A 57 10.78 -3.81 -0.59
N SER A 58 11.04 -3.89 0.72
CA SER A 58 10.29 -3.12 1.74
C SER A 58 10.28 -1.60 1.51
N THR A 59 11.28 -1.08 0.80
CA THR A 59 11.32 0.28 0.24
C THR A 59 11.73 0.27 -1.23
N ILE A 60 10.98 0.98 -2.07
CA ILE A 60 11.24 1.20 -3.50
C ILE A 60 11.28 2.72 -3.75
N PHE A 61 12.03 3.18 -4.76
CA PHE A 61 12.05 4.59 -5.18
C PHE A 61 11.22 4.84 -6.45
N THR A 62 10.66 6.05 -6.60
CA THR A 62 9.87 6.39 -7.79
C THR A 62 10.70 6.30 -9.07
N ASN A 63 10.07 5.87 -10.16
CA ASN A 63 10.67 5.60 -11.48
C ASN A 63 11.69 4.45 -11.53
N ASN A 64 12.13 3.90 -10.39
CA ASN A 64 12.93 2.67 -10.36
C ASN A 64 12.03 1.46 -10.69
N LYS A 65 12.63 0.41 -11.27
CA LYS A 65 11.93 -0.86 -11.54
C LYS A 65 11.52 -1.54 -10.23
N ILE A 66 10.30 -2.03 -10.17
CA ILE A 66 9.82 -2.89 -9.07
C ILE A 66 10.68 -4.16 -9.04
N LYS A 67 11.10 -4.57 -7.83
CA LYS A 67 11.95 -5.73 -7.56
C LYS A 67 11.54 -6.42 -6.27
N ALA A 68 11.90 -7.68 -6.15
CA ALA A 68 11.85 -8.41 -4.89
C ALA A 68 12.95 -7.95 -3.92
N GLU A 69 12.84 -8.27 -2.63
CA GLU A 69 13.78 -7.81 -1.60
C GLU A 69 15.21 -8.35 -1.77
N ASN A 70 15.38 -9.50 -2.44
CA ASN A 70 16.68 -10.04 -2.85
C ASN A 70 17.26 -9.36 -4.12
N GLY A 71 16.56 -8.37 -4.70
CA GLY A 71 16.98 -7.65 -5.90
C GLY A 71 16.59 -8.30 -7.23
N GLU A 72 15.92 -9.46 -7.22
CA GLU A 72 15.42 -10.16 -8.41
C GLU A 72 14.09 -9.56 -8.91
N ALA A 73 13.52 -10.13 -9.98
CA ALA A 73 12.17 -9.81 -10.42
C ALA A 73 11.13 -10.26 -9.37
N LEU A 74 10.06 -9.49 -9.21
CA LEU A 74 8.89 -9.94 -8.44
C LEU A 74 8.11 -10.95 -9.29
N VAL A 75 7.76 -12.11 -8.76
CA VAL A 75 7.15 -13.21 -9.52
C VAL A 75 5.71 -13.46 -9.06
N VAL A 76 4.80 -13.51 -10.02
CA VAL A 76 3.42 -14.01 -9.86
C VAL A 76 3.36 -15.44 -10.39
N ALA A 77 2.57 -16.32 -9.79
CA ALA A 77 2.25 -17.63 -10.36
C ALA A 77 0.82 -18.07 -10.03
N ILE A 78 0.31 -19.03 -10.79
CA ILE A 78 -1.00 -19.68 -10.57
C ILE A 78 -0.80 -21.08 -9.97
N PHE A 79 -1.39 -21.32 -8.80
CA PHE A 79 -1.32 -22.59 -8.07
C PHE A 79 -2.65 -23.34 -8.12
N ASP A 80 -2.60 -24.68 -8.07
CA ASP A 80 -3.73 -25.51 -7.62
C ASP A 80 -3.60 -25.72 -6.10
N ALA A 81 -4.56 -25.19 -5.34
CA ALA A 81 -4.57 -25.21 -3.88
C ALA A 81 -4.81 -26.61 -3.27
N THR A 82 -5.25 -27.57 -4.08
CA THR A 82 -5.44 -28.98 -3.66
C THR A 82 -4.11 -29.72 -3.59
N THR A 83 -3.17 -29.36 -4.48
CA THR A 83 -1.82 -29.94 -4.55
C THR A 83 -0.76 -29.04 -3.92
N ASN A 84 -1.04 -27.75 -3.81
CA ASN A 84 -0.09 -26.68 -3.48
C ASN A 84 1.07 -26.57 -4.51
N ASP A 85 0.81 -26.97 -5.76
CA ASP A 85 1.75 -26.90 -6.89
C ASP A 85 1.33 -25.88 -7.96
N ILE A 86 2.29 -25.42 -8.76
CA ILE A 86 2.06 -24.45 -9.85
C ILE A 86 1.52 -25.14 -11.10
N ILE A 87 0.46 -24.59 -11.69
CA ILE A 87 -0.20 -25.14 -12.89
C ILE A 87 0.69 -24.92 -14.11
N ARG A 88 1.42 -25.97 -14.52
CA ARG A 88 2.39 -25.90 -15.64
C ARG A 88 1.76 -25.91 -17.03
N THR A 89 0.54 -26.42 -17.18
CA THR A 89 -0.06 -26.75 -18.48
C THR A 89 -1.53 -26.34 -18.60
N GLY A 90 -2.00 -26.15 -19.84
CA GLY A 90 -3.39 -25.80 -20.14
C GLY A 90 -3.67 -24.30 -20.02
N LEU A 91 -4.94 -23.91 -20.20
CA LEU A 91 -5.37 -22.51 -20.33
C LEU A 91 -4.87 -21.60 -19.18
N MET A 92 -4.89 -22.13 -17.94
CA MET A 92 -4.41 -21.41 -16.76
C MET A 92 -2.93 -21.05 -16.80
N ALA A 93 -2.09 -21.93 -17.37
CA ALA A 93 -0.64 -21.76 -17.41
C ALA A 93 -0.18 -20.63 -18.34
N SER A 94 -1.09 -20.08 -19.15
CA SER A 94 -0.88 -18.94 -20.04
C SER A 94 -1.94 -17.84 -19.89
N ALA A 95 -2.54 -17.73 -18.70
CA ALA A 95 -3.52 -16.70 -18.40
C ALA A 95 -2.96 -15.28 -18.58
N ALA A 96 -3.76 -14.37 -19.12
CA ALA A 96 -3.44 -12.94 -19.15
C ALA A 96 -3.65 -12.30 -17.78
N VAL A 97 -2.62 -11.63 -17.27
CA VAL A 97 -2.58 -10.98 -15.94
C VAL A 97 -2.41 -9.47 -16.10
N GLU A 98 -3.14 -8.69 -15.31
CA GLU A 98 -2.99 -7.25 -15.15
C GLU A 98 -2.55 -6.90 -13.72
N LEU A 99 -1.57 -6.00 -13.61
CA LEU A 99 -1.12 -5.43 -12.35
C LEU A 99 -1.88 -4.16 -11.99
N GLY A 100 -2.00 -3.91 -10.68
CA GLY A 100 -2.48 -2.65 -10.13
C GLY A 100 -1.81 -2.31 -8.80
N LEU A 101 -2.15 -1.17 -8.23
CA LEU A 101 -1.74 -0.77 -6.89
C LEU A 101 -2.98 -0.53 -6.01
N VAL A 102 -2.89 -0.92 -4.74
CA VAL A 102 -3.88 -0.62 -3.69
C VAL A 102 -3.18 0.03 -2.50
N ASN A 103 -3.93 0.67 -1.60
CA ASN A 103 -3.37 1.25 -0.37
C ASN A 103 -2.74 0.15 0.50
N GLY A 104 -1.63 0.46 1.20
CA GLY A 104 -0.86 -0.52 1.97
C GLY A 104 -1.60 -1.18 3.14
N ASP A 105 -2.72 -0.60 3.57
CA ASP A 105 -3.65 -1.10 4.59
C ASP A 105 -4.80 -1.96 4.02
N TYR A 106 -4.85 -2.17 2.69
CA TYR A 106 -5.75 -3.16 2.08
C TYR A 106 -5.45 -4.56 2.63
N ASP A 107 -6.49 -5.27 3.03
CA ASP A 107 -6.44 -6.54 3.76
C ASP A 107 -6.54 -7.77 2.86
N GLY A 108 -7.09 -7.62 1.65
CA GLY A 108 -7.32 -8.70 0.70
C GLY A 108 -8.56 -9.55 0.98
N THR A 109 -9.45 -9.13 1.89
CA THR A 109 -10.63 -9.94 2.26
C THR A 109 -11.82 -9.78 1.29
N ASN A 110 -11.86 -8.68 0.54
CA ASN A 110 -12.90 -8.40 -0.45
C ASN A 110 -12.79 -9.36 -1.65
N ARG A 111 -13.64 -10.38 -1.66
CA ARG A 111 -13.66 -11.45 -2.69
C ARG A 111 -14.19 -11.00 -4.06
N SER A 112 -14.86 -9.85 -4.18
CA SER A 112 -15.43 -9.41 -5.46
C SER A 112 -14.47 -8.52 -6.28
N VAL A 113 -14.42 -8.79 -7.59
CA VAL A 113 -13.68 -7.97 -8.57
C VAL A 113 -14.19 -6.52 -8.59
N SER A 114 -15.47 -6.30 -8.26
CA SER A 114 -16.08 -4.96 -8.18
C SER A 114 -15.51 -4.13 -7.02
N GLU A 115 -15.40 -4.72 -5.82
CA GLU A 115 -14.81 -4.05 -4.66
C GLU A 115 -13.31 -3.83 -4.83
N LEU A 116 -12.60 -4.79 -5.41
CA LEU A 116 -11.20 -4.62 -5.78
C LEU A 116 -11.00 -3.42 -6.71
N ASN A 117 -11.75 -3.33 -7.81
CA ASN A 117 -11.63 -2.25 -8.79
C ASN A 117 -11.88 -0.86 -8.16
N ARG A 118 -12.70 -0.75 -7.10
CA ARG A 118 -12.89 0.49 -6.30
C ARG A 118 -11.71 0.83 -5.40
N ASN A 119 -10.88 -0.15 -5.04
CA ASN A 119 -9.69 0.02 -4.19
C ASN A 119 -8.39 0.23 -4.99
N VAL A 120 -8.42 0.06 -6.32
CA VAL A 120 -7.26 0.34 -7.19
C VAL A 120 -6.95 1.83 -7.18
N LEU A 121 -5.72 2.18 -6.83
CA LEU A 121 -5.25 3.55 -6.78
C LEU A 121 -4.97 4.09 -8.19
N SER A 122 -5.72 5.12 -8.56
CA SER A 122 -5.41 5.98 -9.69
C SER A 122 -4.23 6.91 -9.40
N ALA A 123 -3.72 7.56 -10.44
CA ALA A 123 -2.83 8.70 -10.27
C ALA A 123 -3.57 9.87 -9.59
N ARG A 124 -2.83 10.69 -8.83
CA ARG A 124 -3.35 11.98 -8.35
C ARG A 124 -3.64 12.90 -9.54
N GLU A 125 -4.59 13.81 -9.35
CA GLU A 125 -4.96 14.79 -10.38
C GLU A 125 -3.74 15.55 -10.93
N GLY A 126 -3.67 15.71 -12.25
CA GLY A 126 -2.54 16.31 -12.95
C GLY A 126 -1.23 15.50 -12.96
N LYS A 127 -1.25 14.21 -12.56
CA LYS A 127 -0.08 13.32 -12.64
C LYS A 127 -0.18 12.31 -13.80
N ARG A 128 0.99 11.79 -14.19
CA ARG A 128 1.12 10.58 -15.04
C ARG A 128 0.52 9.36 -14.32
N PRO A 129 0.14 8.29 -15.03
CA PRO A 129 -0.32 7.03 -14.42
C PRO A 129 0.57 6.58 -13.25
N LEU A 130 -0.04 6.13 -12.16
CA LEU A 130 0.67 5.81 -10.90
C LEU A 130 1.70 4.68 -11.09
N MET A 131 1.43 3.78 -12.02
CA MET A 131 2.30 2.70 -12.49
C MET A 131 2.47 2.83 -14.01
N HIS A 132 3.68 2.60 -14.54
CA HIS A 132 3.93 2.50 -15.99
C HIS A 132 4.90 1.35 -16.31
N GLY A 133 4.95 0.94 -17.58
CA GLY A 133 5.87 -0.07 -18.09
C GLY A 133 5.14 -1.22 -18.80
N ASP A 134 5.84 -1.91 -19.69
CA ASP A 134 5.24 -2.91 -20.59
C ASP A 134 4.67 -4.10 -19.79
N GLY A 135 5.39 -4.54 -18.75
CA GLY A 135 4.98 -5.62 -17.86
C GLY A 135 3.83 -5.29 -16.88
N ILE A 136 3.05 -4.23 -17.10
CA ILE A 136 1.75 -4.06 -16.41
C ILE A 136 0.75 -5.13 -16.83
N LYS A 137 0.82 -5.58 -18.09
CA LYS A 137 0.03 -6.70 -18.59
C LYS A 137 0.95 -7.73 -19.24
N PHE A 138 0.81 -9.00 -18.86
CA PHE A 138 1.62 -10.09 -19.38
C PHE A 138 0.80 -11.39 -19.44
N LEU A 139 1.27 -12.34 -20.23
CA LEU A 139 0.81 -13.72 -20.16
C LEU A 139 1.68 -14.48 -19.15
N LEU A 140 1.10 -15.48 -18.49
CA LEU A 140 1.89 -16.47 -17.78
C LEU A 140 2.64 -17.39 -18.78
N GLU A 141 3.80 -17.88 -18.38
CA GLU A 141 4.58 -18.89 -19.10
C GLU A 141 4.76 -20.10 -18.19
N ASN A 142 4.18 -21.25 -18.55
CA ASN A 142 4.16 -22.46 -17.73
C ASN A 142 3.67 -22.20 -16.28
N GLY A 143 2.73 -21.26 -16.12
CA GLY A 143 2.16 -20.83 -14.84
C GLY A 143 2.90 -19.70 -14.12
N TYR A 144 3.99 -19.15 -14.67
CA TYR A 144 4.84 -18.12 -14.05
C TYR A 144 4.74 -16.77 -14.77
N GLY A 145 4.83 -15.67 -14.03
CA GLY A 145 4.83 -14.30 -14.54
C GLY A 145 5.87 -13.43 -13.80
N PRO A 146 7.11 -13.35 -14.30
CA PRO A 146 8.12 -12.44 -13.75
C PRO A 146 7.81 -10.99 -14.15
N ILE A 147 7.51 -10.15 -13.17
CA ILE A 147 7.17 -8.73 -13.36
C ILE A 147 8.44 -7.98 -13.77
N ASN A 148 8.52 -7.62 -15.05
CA ASN A 148 9.64 -6.95 -15.66
C ASN A 148 9.27 -5.54 -16.13
N CYS A 149 10.22 -4.61 -16.03
CA CYS A 149 10.13 -3.24 -16.57
C CYS A 149 8.95 -2.36 -16.07
N VAL A 150 8.33 -2.70 -14.94
CA VAL A 150 7.29 -1.88 -14.28
C VAL A 150 7.90 -0.91 -13.26
N CYS A 151 7.47 0.36 -13.28
CA CYS A 151 7.88 1.42 -12.35
C CYS A 151 6.68 2.15 -11.75
N ILE A 152 6.88 2.83 -10.61
CA ILE A 152 5.84 3.62 -9.91
C ILE A 152 6.22 5.10 -9.94
N THR A 153 5.29 6.00 -10.30
CA THR A 153 5.61 7.41 -10.62
C THR A 153 5.50 8.39 -9.45
N ASP A 154 4.60 8.16 -8.50
CA ASP A 154 4.45 8.97 -7.28
C ASP A 154 4.81 8.16 -6.03
N ASN A 155 5.28 8.84 -4.99
CA ASN A 155 5.65 8.24 -3.72
C ASN A 155 4.38 7.82 -2.95
N SER A 156 4.52 6.96 -1.93
CA SER A 156 3.36 6.48 -1.16
C SER A 156 2.94 7.42 -0.03
N SER A 157 3.59 8.58 0.17
CA SER A 157 3.39 9.41 1.38
C SER A 157 2.06 10.18 1.43
N TRP A 158 1.32 10.25 0.32
CA TRP A 158 -0.03 10.82 0.26
C TRP A 158 -1.13 9.84 0.71
N THR A 159 -0.86 8.54 0.77
CA THR A 159 -1.80 7.54 1.31
C THR A 159 -1.96 7.67 2.83
N LYS A 160 -2.97 6.99 3.40
CA LYS A 160 -3.13 6.85 4.86
C LYS A 160 -2.00 6.01 5.47
N SER A 161 -1.78 4.81 4.92
CA SER A 161 -0.79 3.83 5.41
C SER A 161 0.68 4.22 5.17
N LYS A 162 0.93 5.24 4.33
CA LYS A 162 2.25 5.60 3.78
C LYS A 162 2.91 4.49 2.96
N LYS A 163 2.14 3.51 2.49
CA LYS A 163 2.57 2.33 1.73
C LYS A 163 1.62 2.04 0.56
N PHE A 164 2.07 1.21 -0.38
CA PHE A 164 1.24 0.54 -1.37
C PHE A 164 1.33 -0.98 -1.20
N ARG A 165 0.42 -1.70 -1.84
CA ARG A 165 0.58 -3.12 -2.24
C ARG A 165 0.37 -3.21 -3.74
N ILE A 166 1.04 -4.15 -4.40
CA ILE A 166 0.74 -4.54 -5.78
C ILE A 166 -0.36 -5.59 -5.73
N ILE A 167 -1.32 -5.48 -6.64
CA ILE A 167 -2.27 -6.55 -6.94
C ILE A 167 -1.93 -7.16 -8.31
N ALA A 168 -2.21 -8.44 -8.49
CA ALA A 168 -2.23 -9.08 -9.80
C ALA A 168 -3.56 -9.85 -9.95
N LYS A 169 -4.26 -9.62 -11.06
CA LYS A 169 -5.54 -10.26 -11.37
C LYS A 169 -5.50 -10.84 -12.78
N ILE A 170 -6.26 -11.91 -13.02
CA ILE A 170 -6.49 -12.40 -14.39
C ILE A 170 -7.48 -11.45 -15.09
N ILE A 171 -7.29 -11.25 -16.39
CA ILE A 171 -8.14 -10.42 -17.26
C ILE A 171 -8.72 -11.19 -18.47
N ASP A 172 -8.44 -12.49 -18.56
CA ASP A 172 -9.08 -13.38 -19.54
C ASP A 172 -10.50 -13.73 -19.07
N GLU A 173 -11.50 -13.22 -19.79
CA GLU A 173 -12.93 -13.40 -19.46
C GLU A 173 -13.37 -14.86 -19.52
N LYS A 174 -12.77 -15.69 -20.39
CA LYS A 174 -13.09 -17.11 -20.50
C LYS A 174 -12.54 -17.89 -19.31
N ILE A 175 -11.34 -17.57 -18.85
CA ILE A 175 -10.79 -18.11 -17.60
C ILE A 175 -11.66 -17.72 -16.42
N LEU A 176 -12.04 -16.44 -16.30
CA LEU A 176 -12.87 -15.96 -15.20
C LEU A 176 -14.28 -16.57 -15.21
N ALA A 177 -14.86 -16.83 -16.38
CA ALA A 177 -16.15 -17.51 -16.52
C ALA A 177 -16.08 -19.01 -16.16
N MET A 178 -14.98 -19.69 -16.47
CA MET A 178 -14.77 -21.10 -16.12
C MET A 178 -14.35 -21.29 -14.64
N PHE A 179 -13.65 -20.31 -14.07
CA PHE A 179 -13.00 -20.40 -12.76
C PHE A 179 -13.15 -19.10 -11.94
N PRO A 180 -14.38 -18.69 -11.58
CA PRO A 180 -14.63 -17.39 -10.94
C PRO A 180 -13.98 -17.22 -9.55
N THR A 181 -13.48 -18.29 -8.95
CA THR A 181 -12.89 -18.31 -7.60
C THR A 181 -11.38 -18.08 -7.55
N ILE A 182 -10.69 -17.83 -8.68
CA ILE A 182 -9.21 -17.64 -8.70
C ILE A 182 -8.76 -16.44 -7.85
N GLY A 183 -9.64 -15.47 -7.64
CA GLY A 183 -9.37 -14.29 -6.84
C GLY A 183 -8.24 -13.43 -7.43
N VAL A 184 -7.50 -12.76 -6.55
CA VAL A 184 -6.48 -11.79 -6.90
C VAL A 184 -5.29 -11.90 -5.94
N ALA A 185 -4.08 -11.96 -6.50
CA ALA A 185 -2.87 -11.95 -5.71
C ALA A 185 -2.67 -10.56 -5.10
N VAL A 186 -2.32 -10.48 -3.82
CA VAL A 186 -2.01 -9.22 -3.13
C VAL A 186 -0.61 -9.32 -2.51
N SER A 187 0.27 -8.38 -2.81
CA SER A 187 1.64 -8.38 -2.28
C SER A 187 1.67 -7.97 -0.80
N GLN A 188 2.82 -8.17 -0.14
CA GLN A 188 3.14 -7.43 1.09
C GLN A 188 3.19 -5.91 0.83
N SER A 189 3.04 -5.12 1.89
CA SER A 189 2.99 -3.65 1.80
C SER A 189 4.39 -3.02 1.92
N PHE A 190 4.76 -2.25 0.89
CA PHE A 190 6.05 -1.60 0.76
C PHE A 190 5.90 -0.07 0.70
N ARG A 191 6.96 0.65 1.05
CA ARG A 191 7.01 2.11 0.96
C ARG A 191 7.57 2.51 -0.41
N VAL A 192 6.92 3.45 -1.09
CA VAL A 192 7.53 4.14 -2.24
C VAL A 192 8.03 5.50 -1.79
N MET A 193 9.33 5.73 -1.90
CA MET A 193 9.95 7.02 -1.61
C MET A 193 10.26 7.78 -2.90
N ASP A 194 10.34 9.10 -2.82
CA ASP A 194 10.72 9.94 -3.95
C ASP A 194 12.18 9.67 -4.34
N HIS A 195 12.46 9.47 -5.64
CA HIS A 195 13.81 9.20 -6.18
C HIS A 195 14.87 10.20 -5.71
N ARG A 196 14.50 11.46 -5.40
CA ARG A 196 15.41 12.45 -4.82
C ARG A 196 16.02 11.99 -3.49
N GLY A 197 15.35 11.11 -2.75
CA GLY A 197 15.87 10.51 -1.50
C GLY A 197 16.91 9.41 -1.72
N GLU A 198 16.98 8.82 -2.91
CA GLU A 198 18.00 7.82 -3.28
C GLU A 198 19.30 8.53 -3.62
N VAL A 199 19.26 9.45 -4.59
CA VAL A 199 20.43 10.21 -5.03
C VAL A 199 21.02 11.07 -3.92
N ASN A 200 20.18 11.70 -3.08
CA ASN A 200 20.61 12.57 -2.00
C ASN A 200 20.87 11.84 -0.66
N LYS A 201 20.94 10.50 -0.65
CA LYS A 201 21.17 9.70 0.57
C LYS A 201 22.47 10.12 1.29
N LYS A 202 22.39 10.21 2.62
CA LYS A 202 23.53 10.49 3.52
C LYS A 202 24.39 9.25 3.73
N HIS A 203 25.69 9.44 3.95
CA HIS A 203 26.64 8.35 4.15
C HIS A 203 26.97 8.18 5.64
N HIS A 204 26.90 6.93 6.10
CA HIS A 204 27.07 6.57 7.51
C HIS A 204 27.89 5.26 7.63
N PRO A 205 29.15 5.33 8.10
CA PRO A 205 29.94 6.54 8.30
C PRO A 205 30.21 7.27 6.96
N PRO A 206 30.45 8.59 6.97
CA PRO A 206 30.96 9.29 5.80
C PRO A 206 32.45 8.98 5.59
N SER A 207 32.88 8.79 4.35
CA SER A 207 34.30 8.67 3.98
C SER A 207 34.91 10.05 3.73
N ARG A 208 36.24 10.17 3.66
CA ARG A 208 36.91 11.46 3.39
C ARG A 208 36.67 11.94 1.95
N GLU A 209 36.49 10.99 1.05
CA GLU A 209 36.31 11.16 -0.40
C GLU A 209 34.87 11.55 -0.76
N ASP A 210 33.93 11.44 0.18
CA ASP A 210 32.53 11.83 -0.01
C ASP A 210 32.42 13.34 -0.29
N GLU A 211 31.58 13.71 -1.26
CA GLU A 211 31.17 15.12 -1.44
C GLU A 211 30.62 15.68 -0.12
N VAL A 212 30.96 16.92 0.22
CA VAL A 212 30.67 17.52 1.54
C VAL A 212 29.17 17.55 1.88
N TRP A 213 28.29 17.52 0.87
CA TRP A 213 26.84 17.41 1.06
C TRP A 213 26.34 16.01 1.48
N ARG A 214 27.19 14.98 1.50
CA ARG A 214 26.88 13.68 2.13
C ARG A 214 26.83 13.75 3.66
N LEU A 215 27.43 14.79 4.26
CA LEU A 215 27.34 15.08 5.70
C LEU A 215 25.93 15.56 6.09
N GLU A 216 25.55 15.34 7.34
CA GLU A 216 24.24 15.75 7.83
C GLU A 216 24.01 17.28 7.81
N GLY A 217 22.75 17.66 7.61
CA GLY A 217 22.33 19.07 7.51
C GLY A 217 22.72 19.81 6.23
N ILE A 218 23.70 19.34 5.45
CA ILE A 218 24.14 19.97 4.19
C ILE A 218 23.33 19.41 3.01
N GLY A 219 22.35 20.16 2.50
CA GLY A 219 21.58 19.73 1.33
C GLY A 219 22.39 19.80 0.03
N LYS A 220 22.27 18.80 -0.86
CA LYS A 220 22.86 18.86 -2.20
C LYS A 220 22.36 20.10 -2.93
N ASP A 221 23.29 20.85 -3.50
CA ASP A 221 23.07 22.11 -4.24
C ASP A 221 22.32 23.22 -3.47
N GLY A 222 22.17 23.05 -2.15
CA GLY A 222 21.70 24.07 -1.22
C GLY A 222 22.80 25.09 -0.87
N ALA A 223 22.42 26.12 -0.11
CA ALA A 223 23.33 27.21 0.29
C ALA A 223 24.64 26.68 0.92
N TYR A 224 24.53 25.82 1.94
CA TYR A 224 25.70 25.22 2.60
C TYR A 224 26.65 24.50 1.63
N HIS A 225 26.12 23.74 0.64
CA HIS A 225 26.95 23.06 -0.36
C HIS A 225 27.67 24.08 -1.25
N LYS A 226 26.95 25.06 -1.79
CA LYS A 226 27.51 26.10 -2.68
C LYS A 226 28.56 26.96 -1.99
N ASN A 227 28.29 27.36 -0.74
CA ASN A 227 29.18 28.19 0.06
C ASN A 227 30.48 27.49 0.44
N LEU A 228 30.42 26.21 0.83
CA LEU A 228 31.60 25.40 1.12
C LEU A 228 32.41 25.14 -0.18
N SER A 229 31.74 24.73 -1.25
CA SER A 229 32.38 24.48 -2.55
C SER A 229 33.03 25.72 -3.18
N SER A 230 32.45 26.92 -3.02
CA SER A 230 33.08 28.18 -3.47
C SER A 230 34.31 28.57 -2.64
N HIS A 231 34.43 28.08 -1.41
CA HIS A 231 35.62 28.19 -0.57
C HIS A 231 36.58 26.99 -0.71
N GLY A 232 36.40 26.17 -1.76
CA GLY A 232 37.27 25.03 -2.06
C GLY A 232 37.00 23.77 -1.25
N ILE A 233 36.01 23.78 -0.35
CA ILE A 233 35.65 22.66 0.53
C ILE A 233 34.62 21.78 -0.18
N LYS A 234 35.11 20.80 -0.94
CA LYS A 234 34.29 19.96 -1.84
C LYS A 234 33.97 18.60 -1.25
N ASN A 235 34.90 18.02 -0.49
CA ASN A 235 34.77 16.71 0.15
C ASN A 235 34.90 16.78 1.69
N VAL A 236 34.60 15.67 2.37
CA VAL A 236 34.68 15.55 3.84
C VAL A 236 36.13 15.68 4.34
N GLY A 237 37.12 15.23 3.56
CA GLY A 237 38.54 15.45 3.82
C GLY A 237 38.92 16.93 3.88
N ASP A 238 38.47 17.73 2.90
CA ASP A 238 38.65 19.20 2.87
C ASP A 238 37.97 19.84 4.09
N PHE A 239 36.76 19.39 4.42
CA PHE A 239 35.98 19.91 5.55
C PHE A 239 36.68 19.67 6.89
N LEU A 240 37.25 18.47 7.08
CA LEU A 240 38.06 18.14 8.25
C LEU A 240 39.36 18.95 8.31
N LEU A 241 40.07 19.10 7.18
CA LEU A 241 41.27 19.94 7.12
C LEU A 241 40.96 21.39 7.50
N LYS A 242 39.90 21.98 6.94
CA LYS A 242 39.48 23.35 7.29
C LYS A 242 39.00 23.44 8.73
N TYR A 243 38.31 22.43 9.25
CA TYR A 243 37.90 22.39 10.66
C TYR A 243 39.10 22.45 11.61
N HIS A 244 40.19 21.73 11.31
CA HIS A 244 41.41 21.78 12.12
C HIS A 244 42.20 23.10 11.95
N GLU A 245 42.10 23.75 10.79
CA GLU A 245 42.78 25.03 10.50
C GLU A 245 42.12 26.23 11.19
N ILE A 246 40.79 26.40 11.04
CA ILE A 246 40.08 27.63 11.49
C ILE A 246 39.05 27.39 12.60
N GLY A 247 38.85 26.14 13.02
CA GLY A 247 37.88 25.77 14.05
C GLY A 247 36.41 25.85 13.60
N SER A 248 35.54 25.24 14.41
CA SER A 248 34.10 25.13 14.14
C SER A 248 33.41 26.50 13.96
N ALA A 249 33.79 27.51 14.74
CA ALA A 249 33.15 28.82 14.74
C ALA A 249 33.37 29.62 13.45
N LEU A 250 34.58 29.56 12.86
CA LEU A 250 34.86 30.23 11.58
C LEU A 250 34.37 29.40 10.40
N LEU A 251 34.53 28.07 10.43
CA LEU A 251 33.98 27.19 9.40
C LEU A 251 32.46 27.31 9.26
N LYS A 252 31.74 27.48 10.39
CA LYS A 252 30.29 27.78 10.38
C LYS A 252 29.97 29.12 9.70
N LYS A 253 30.79 30.16 9.87
CA LYS A 253 30.61 31.45 9.16
C LYS A 253 30.81 31.28 7.66
N VAL A 254 31.87 30.58 7.24
CA VAL A 254 32.13 30.26 5.81
C VAL A 254 30.94 29.53 5.19
N ALA A 255 30.39 28.53 5.88
CA ALA A 255 29.21 27.80 5.42
C ALA A 255 27.93 28.67 5.35
N GLN A 256 27.81 29.71 6.19
CA GLN A 256 26.63 30.57 6.35
C GLN A 256 26.67 31.90 5.59
N GLN A 257 27.75 32.22 4.86
CA GLN A 257 27.80 33.44 4.04
C GLN A 257 26.77 33.40 2.91
N ASN A 258 25.94 34.42 2.80
CA ASN A 258 25.13 34.61 1.59
C ASN A 258 26.03 35.06 0.45
N GLN A 259 25.86 34.46 -0.73
CA GLN A 259 26.41 35.01 -1.98
C GLN A 259 25.51 36.20 -2.37
N ASN A 260 26.13 37.37 -2.56
CA ASN A 260 25.49 38.57 -3.16
C ASN A 260 25.48 38.44 -4.69
#